data_AF-A0A1B9ACT9-F1
#
_entry.id   AF-A0A1B9ACT9-F1
#
_cell.length_a   1.000
_cell.length_b   1.000
_cell.length_c   1.000
_cell.angle_alpha   90.00
_cell.angle_beta   90.00
_cell.angle_gamma   90.00
#
_symmetry.space_group_name_H-M   'P 1'
#
loop_
_entity.id
_entity.type
_entity.pdbx_description
1 polymer ?
#
loop_
_entity_poly.entity_id
_entity_poly.type
_entity_poly.pdbx_seq_one_letter_code
_entity_poly.pdbx_strand_id
1 'polypeptide(L)'
;MSVYIAFSVLIVIFTFVSVLLYRFSKNKSNKLMKYIPSIVTALSIALVYVKMLFLSQGYEPITDIVVIIILSFVLGFSLLAAVFIDIMNRRKRISK
;
A
#
# COMPACT_ATOMS: atom_id res chain seq x y z
N MET A 1 -16.60 10.77 -16.83
CA MET A 1 -15.94 11.83 -16.00
C MET A 1 -15.89 11.48 -14.51
N SER A 2 -16.90 10.82 -13.93
CA SER A 2 -16.93 10.47 -12.49
C SER A 2 -15.91 9.40 -12.07
N VAL A 3 -15.64 8.39 -12.91
CA VAL A 3 -14.74 7.26 -12.58
C VAL A 3 -13.29 7.71 -12.40
N TYR A 4 -12.79 8.59 -13.27
CA TYR A 4 -11.43 9.13 -13.19
C TYR A 4 -11.21 9.97 -11.92
N ILE A 5 -12.22 10.76 -11.52
CA ILE A 5 -12.17 11.56 -10.28
C ILE A 5 -12.18 10.62 -9.06
N ALA A 6 -13.03 9.60 -9.05
CA ALA A 6 -13.07 8.60 -7.99
C ALA A 6 -11.72 7.87 -7.84
N PHE A 7 -11.08 7.53 -8.97
CA PHE A 7 -9.77 6.88 -8.97
C PHE A 7 -8.65 7.78 -8.43
N SER A 8 -8.66 9.04 -8.83
CA SER A 8 -7.71 10.06 -8.36
C SER A 8 -7.84 10.26 -6.85
N VAL A 9 -9.08 10.33 -6.35
CA VAL A 9 -9.37 10.46 -4.91
C VAL A 9 -8.91 9.22 -4.14
N LEU A 10 -9.11 8.02 -4.69
CA LEU A 10 -8.62 6.76 -4.08
C LEU A 10 -7.10 6.73 -3.93
N ILE A 11 -6.36 7.15 -4.95
CA ILE A 11 -4.89 7.23 -4.89
C ILE A 11 -4.44 8.21 -3.81
N VAL A 12 -5.07 9.38 -3.72
CA VAL A 12 -4.77 10.38 -2.68
C VAL A 12 -5.06 9.82 -1.29
N ILE A 13 -6.19 9.13 -1.09
CA ILE A 13 -6.56 8.51 0.18
C ILE A 13 -5.56 7.40 0.55
N PHE A 14 -5.17 6.54 -0.38
CA PHE A 14 -4.20 5.46 -0.13
C PHE A 14 -2.82 5.98 0.25
N THR A 15 -2.39 7.05 -0.41
CA THR A 15 -1.13 7.73 -0.12
C THR A 15 -1.20 8.38 1.27
N PHE A 16 -2.31 9.06 1.59
CA PHE A 16 -2.54 9.68 2.89
C PHE A 16 -2.58 8.65 4.02
N VAL A 17 -3.28 7.53 3.83
CA VAL A 17 -3.38 6.42 4.79
C VAL A 17 -2.02 5.77 5.01
N SER A 18 -1.22 5.57 3.95
CA SER A 18 0.15 5.04 4.09
C SER A 18 1.05 5.97 4.91
N VAL A 19 0.97 7.30 4.68
CA VAL A 19 1.72 8.30 5.45
C VAL A 19 1.27 8.33 6.91
N LEU A 20 -0.03 8.25 7.16
CA LEU A 20 -0.60 8.19 8.52
C LEU A 20 -0.14 6.95 9.26
N LEU A 21 -0.21 5.78 8.62
CA LEU A 21 0.25 4.52 9.18
C LEU A 21 1.76 4.52 9.46
N TYR A 22 2.56 5.13 8.59
CA TYR A 22 3.99 5.33 8.81
C TYR A 22 4.26 6.17 10.07
N ARG A 23 3.56 7.29 10.24
CA ARG A 23 3.67 8.13 11.45
C ARG A 23 3.23 7.38 12.70
N PHE A 24 2.13 6.63 12.65
CA PHE A 24 1.65 5.83 13.79
C PHE A 24 2.56 4.65 14.13
N SER A 25 3.19 4.01 13.14
CA SER A 25 4.12 2.91 13.38
C SER A 25 5.41 3.36 14.05
N LYS A 26 5.80 4.64 13.95
CA LYS A 26 7.00 5.18 14.61
C LYS A 26 6.87 5.20 16.14
N ASN A 27 5.65 5.24 16.69
CA ASN A 27 5.40 5.37 18.13
C ASN A 27 5.12 4.05 18.87
N LYS A 28 4.87 2.92 18.20
CA LYS A 28 4.60 1.63 18.86
C LYS A 28 5.64 0.57 18.50
N SER A 29 6.25 -0.02 19.55
CA SER A 29 7.33 -1.03 19.54
C SER A 29 6.98 -2.39 18.89
N ASN A 30 5.79 -2.56 18.33
CA ASN A 30 5.36 -3.85 17.78
C ASN A 30 5.95 -4.07 16.39
N LYS A 31 6.82 -5.07 16.29
CA LYS A 31 7.53 -5.49 15.05
C LYS A 31 6.61 -5.68 13.84
N LEU A 32 5.33 -5.98 14.05
CA LEU A 32 4.35 -6.22 13.00
C LEU A 32 3.68 -4.95 12.47
N MET A 33 3.62 -3.86 13.24
CA MET A 33 2.88 -2.65 12.83
C MET A 33 3.50 -1.94 11.61
N LYS A 34 4.82 -2.10 11.42
CA LYS A 34 5.54 -1.54 10.26
C LYS A 34 5.15 -2.19 8.92
N TYR A 35 4.55 -3.39 8.94
CA TYR A 35 4.10 -4.09 7.73
C TYR A 35 2.64 -3.81 7.37
N ILE A 36 1.89 -3.09 8.23
CA ILE A 36 0.48 -2.76 7.97
C ILE A 36 0.30 -2.08 6.60
N PRO A 37 1.10 -1.07 6.21
CA PRO A 37 0.93 -0.43 4.91
C PRO A 37 1.15 -1.42 3.74
N SER A 38 2.04 -2.40 3.89
CA SER A 38 2.30 -3.44 2.88
C SER A 38 1.15 -4.44 2.79
N ILE A 39 0.58 -4.82 3.93
CA ILE A 39 -0.56 -5.73 4.00
C ILE A 39 -1.80 -5.08 3.36
N VAL A 40 -2.04 -3.80 3.66
CA VAL A 40 -3.18 -3.04 3.10
C VAL A 40 -3.04 -2.89 1.59
N THR A 41 -1.85 -2.59 1.08
CA THR A 41 -1.60 -2.48 -0.36
C THR A 41 -1.71 -3.84 -1.07
N ALA A 42 -1.21 -4.92 -0.48
CA ALA A 42 -1.40 -6.27 -1.01
C ALA A 42 -2.89 -6.68 -1.07
N LEU A 43 -3.67 -6.38 -0.02
CA LEU A 43 -5.12 -6.61 0.01
C LEU A 43 -5.84 -5.81 -1.08
N SER A 44 -5.38 -4.59 -1.35
CA SER A 44 -5.97 -3.74 -2.39
C SER A 44 -5.75 -4.32 -3.79
N ILE A 45 -4.56 -4.87 -4.06
CA ILE A 45 -4.27 -5.61 -5.31
C ILE A 45 -5.19 -6.83 -5.43
N ALA A 46 -5.36 -7.60 -4.35
CA ALA A 46 -6.24 -8.76 -4.35
C ALA A 46 -7.70 -8.38 -4.66
N LEU A 47 -8.19 -7.27 -4.11
CA LEU A 47 -9.53 -6.75 -4.40
C LEU A 47 -9.70 -6.33 -5.86
N VAL A 48 -8.69 -5.67 -6.46
CA VAL A 48 -8.70 -5.34 -7.89
C VAL A 48 -8.78 -6.62 -8.73
N TYR A 49 -8.02 -7.65 -8.35
CA TYR A 49 -8.03 -8.94 -9.06
C TYR A 49 -9.38 -9.65 -8.97
N VAL A 50 -10.01 -9.65 -7.79
CA VAL A 50 -11.37 -10.21 -7.60
C VAL A 50 -12.39 -9.44 -8.44
N LYS A 51 -12.30 -8.11 -8.49
CA LYS A 51 -13.16 -7.28 -9.35
C LYS A 51 -13.02 -7.68 -10.83
N MET A 52 -11.80 -7.88 -11.31
CA MET A 52 -11.54 -8.29 -12.70
C MET A 52 -12.17 -9.65 -13.02
N LEU A 53 -12.10 -10.62 -12.10
CA LEU A 53 -12.62 -11.98 -12.31
C LEU A 53 -14.14 -12.09 -12.26
N PHE A 54 -14.80 -11.35 -11.35
CA PHE A 54 -16.21 -11.63 -11.01
C PHE A 54 -17.20 -10.49 -11.32
N LEU A 55 -16.74 -9.24 -11.42
CA LEU A 55 -17.63 -8.06 -11.47
C LEU A 55 -17.58 -7.29 -12.79
N SER A 56 -16.77 -7.73 -13.75
CA SER A 56 -16.52 -6.99 -14.98
C SER A 56 -17.60 -7.22 -16.04
N GLN A 57 -18.70 -6.45 -15.98
CA GLN A 57 -19.52 -6.17 -17.17
C GLN A 57 -19.06 -4.84 -17.77
N GLY A 58 -18.25 -4.90 -18.84
CA GLY A 58 -17.60 -3.72 -19.44
C GLY A 58 -16.13 -3.58 -19.05
N TYR A 59 -15.36 -4.65 -19.25
CA TYR A 59 -13.93 -4.73 -18.88
C TYR A 59 -13.12 -3.63 -19.57
N GLU A 60 -12.43 -2.80 -18.77
CA GLU A 60 -11.43 -1.84 -19.24
C GLU A 60 -10.02 -2.36 -18.89
N PRO A 61 -9.46 -3.31 -19.65
CA PRO A 61 -8.20 -3.98 -19.31
C PRO A 61 -7.04 -3.00 -19.12
N ILE A 62 -7.04 -1.89 -19.87
CA ILE A 62 -5.97 -0.89 -19.82
C ILE A 62 -5.94 -0.21 -18.45
N THR A 63 -7.10 0.19 -17.91
CA THR A 63 -7.15 0.88 -16.62
C THR A 63 -6.78 -0.07 -15.49
N ASP A 64 -7.27 -1.31 -15.49
CA ASP A 64 -6.93 -2.28 -14.47
C ASP A 64 -5.41 -2.63 -14.46
N ILE A 65 -4.76 -2.73 -15.64
CA ILE A 65 -3.30 -2.93 -15.74
C ILE A 65 -2.54 -1.75 -15.11
N VAL A 66 -2.93 -0.51 -15.43
CA VAL A 66 -2.28 0.69 -14.87
C VAL A 66 -2.40 0.71 -13.34
N VAL A 67 -3.56 0.32 -12.82
CA VAL A 67 -3.84 0.28 -11.38
C VAL A 67 -2.99 -0.76 -10.67
N ILE A 68 -2.87 -1.96 -11.25
CA ILE A 68 -2.01 -3.01 -10.71
C ILE A 68 -0.56 -2.53 -10.68
N ILE A 69 -0.06 -1.91 -11.76
CA ILE A 69 1.31 -1.39 -11.81
C ILE A 69 1.55 -0.37 -10.68
N ILE A 70 0.66 0.61 -10.52
CA ILE A 70 0.78 1.62 -9.46
C ILE A 70 0.77 0.95 -8.09
N LEU A 71 -0.19 0.06 -7.82
CA LEU A 71 -0.28 -0.65 -6.54
C LEU A 71 0.96 -1.52 -6.27
N SER A 72 1.54 -2.15 -7.28
CA SER A 72 2.78 -2.92 -7.18
C SER A 72 3.96 -2.03 -6.76
N PHE A 73 4.08 -0.83 -7.33
CA PHE A 73 5.10 0.14 -6.89
C PHE A 73 4.89 0.54 -5.42
N VAL A 74 3.66 0.88 -5.04
CA VAL A 74 3.35 1.26 -3.65
C VAL A 74 3.65 0.12 -2.68
N LEU A 75 3.31 -1.12 -3.03
CA LEU A 75 3.65 -2.31 -2.23
C LEU A 75 5.17 -2.47 -2.07
N GLY A 76 5.93 -2.31 -3.16
CA GLY A 76 7.39 -2.38 -3.15
C GLY A 76 8.01 -1.33 -2.22
N PHE A 77 7.61 -0.06 -2.36
CA PHE A 77 8.06 1.02 -1.49
C PHE A 77 7.66 0.79 -0.03
N SER A 78 6.45 0.30 0.22
CA SER A 78 5.96 0.00 1.56
C SER A 78 6.77 -1.12 2.23
N LEU A 79 7.08 -2.20 1.51
CA LEU A 79 7.94 -3.27 2.02
C LEU A 79 9.36 -2.79 2.29
N LEU A 80 9.94 -2.02 1.37
CA LEU A 80 11.25 -1.41 1.57
C LEU A 80 11.25 -0.54 2.82
N ALA A 81 10.25 0.32 3.01
CA ALA A 81 10.13 1.15 4.21
C ALA A 81 10.05 0.30 5.50
N ALA A 82 9.29 -0.78 5.49
CA ALA A 82 9.19 -1.71 6.62
C ALA A 82 10.54 -2.38 6.96
N VAL A 83 11.31 -2.76 5.93
CA VAL A 83 12.65 -3.35 6.08
C VAL A 83 13.65 -2.31 6.60
N PHE A 84 13.65 -1.09 6.04
CA PHE A 84 14.50 0.01 6.50
C PHE A 84 14.27 0.35 7.98
N ILE A 85 13.00 0.35 8.42
CA ILE A 85 12.65 0.52 9.83
C ILE A 85 13.26 -0.60 10.69
N ASP A 86 13.25 -1.85 10.23
CA ASP A 86 13.85 -2.95 10.98
C ASP A 86 15.37 -2.80 11.12
N ILE A 87 16.05 -2.45 10.03
CA ILE A 87 17.50 -2.24 10.02
C ILE A 87 17.87 -1.08 10.98
N MET A 88 17.14 0.03 10.91
CA MET A 88 17.39 1.19 11.76
C MET A 88 17.15 0.89 13.25
N ASN A 89 16.08 0.15 13.57
CA ASN A 89 15.78 -0.26 14.94
C ASN A 89 16.79 -1.27 15.49
N ARG A 90 17.35 -2.15 14.66
CA ARG A 90 18.44 -3.06 15.06
C ARG A 90 19.72 -2.30 15.41
N ARG A 91 20.13 -1.31 14.60
CA ARG A 91 21.28 -0.45 14.93
C ARG A 91 21.11 0.27 16.27
N LYS A 92 19.91 0.79 16.56
CA LYS A 92 19.62 1.49 17.82
C LYS A 92 19.71 0.59 19.06
N ARG A 93 19.44 -0.72 18.93
CA ARG A 93 19.61 -1.68 20.04
C ARG A 93 21.05 -2.07 20.31
N ILE A 94 21.93 -2.04 19.30
CA ILE A 94 23.35 -2.40 19.44
C ILE A 94 24.17 -1.23 20.05
N SER A 95 23.69 0.00 19.88
CA SER A 95 24.33 1.21 20.41
C SER A 95 23.96 1.53 21.88
N LYS A 96 23.16 0.69 22.54
CA LYS A 96 22.72 0.85 23.93
C LYS A 96 23.28 -0.30 24.77
#